data_AF-A0A1G0EKG2-F1
#
_entry.id   AF-A0A1G0EKG2-F1
#
_cell.length_a   1.000
_cell.length_b   1.000
_cell.length_c   1.000
_cell.angle_alpha   90.00
_cell.angle_beta   90.00
_cell.angle_gamma   90.00
#
_symmetry.space_group_name_H-M   'P 1'
#
loop_
_entity.id
_entity.type
_entity.pdbx_description
1 polymer ?
#
loop_
_entity_poly.entity_id
_entity_poly.type
_entity_poly.pdbx_seq_one_letter_code
_entity_poly.pdbx_strand_id
1 'polypeptide(L)'
;MDDQEQKVGTISSFLQRLDKIDRSRGQLLFYRGHSKSSFRLEPSVYRNSGWIANEAIMLKELILRCPNDFSGDLSTFQILVKMQHYSLPTRLLDITSNPLVALYFSCTTHEKYDEDGDVIVVGFDIDQVKYFDSDTVSVISNLSRRPTDFKIPSVGTIGAIETNKQIRLFNETYEIERLLHDVRQDKPHFKPIIQRGHLGKVICVKPMLDNPRIIRQDGAFLLFGVDGDKTKPAQLEESSIIERIKVNKAKKVEILMQLKALGISQATLFPEIEQVATHIKKSYQSPELRLRELSFALSQVLDALKQGTPKSIHDVAKQNNVSPMTVSHCISKLNEMGLVERLGSGRNVRWQAKHNIKVVPE
;
A
#
# COMPACT_ATOMS: atom_id res chain seq x y z
N MET A 1 -7.95 12.25 31.81
CA MET A 1 -6.75 12.94 31.29
C MET A 1 -6.66 12.56 29.83
N ASP A 2 -6.62 13.56 28.95
CA ASP A 2 -6.85 13.46 27.50
C ASP A 2 -5.95 12.45 26.78
N ASP A 3 -6.56 11.36 26.30
CA ASP A 3 -5.95 10.39 25.40
C ASP A 3 -6.18 10.80 23.93
N GLN A 4 -5.96 12.08 23.62
CA GLN A 4 -5.73 12.48 22.23
C GLN A 4 -4.32 12.04 21.85
N GLU A 5 -4.21 10.74 21.55
CA GLU A 5 -3.09 10.12 20.88
C GLU A 5 -2.58 11.05 19.77
N GLN A 6 -1.42 11.67 20.03
CA GLN A 6 -0.96 12.88 19.35
C GLN A 6 -0.65 12.56 17.88
N LYS A 7 -1.65 12.76 17.01
CA LYS A 7 -1.57 12.49 15.56
C LYS A 7 -0.47 13.34 14.95
N VAL A 8 0.34 12.74 14.08
CA VAL A 8 1.39 13.48 13.38
C VAL A 8 0.78 14.32 12.26
N GLY A 9 1.23 15.57 12.16
CA GLY A 9 0.74 16.55 11.18
C GLY A 9 1.84 17.16 10.31
N THR A 10 3.10 16.89 10.63
CA THR A 10 4.29 17.38 9.91
C THR A 10 5.39 16.32 9.93
N ILE A 11 6.36 16.43 9.02
CA ILE A 11 7.55 15.56 9.03
C ILE A 11 8.28 15.66 10.37
N SER A 12 8.43 16.88 10.93
CA SER A 12 9.10 17.06 12.22
C SER A 12 8.41 16.30 13.35
N SER A 13 7.08 16.40 13.46
CA SER A 13 6.31 15.64 14.46
C SER A 13 6.42 14.13 14.27
N PHE A 14 6.57 13.67 13.02
CA PHE A 14 6.78 12.26 12.70
C PHE A 14 8.17 11.78 13.12
N LEU A 15 9.23 12.54 12.82
CA LEU A 15 10.60 12.21 13.24
C LEU A 15 10.73 12.18 14.77
N GLN A 16 10.11 13.14 15.47
CA GLN A 16 10.06 13.13 16.94
C GLN A 16 9.38 11.89 17.53
N ARG A 17 8.41 11.28 16.81
CA ARG A 17 7.83 9.99 17.22
C ARG A 17 8.79 8.84 16.97
N LEU A 18 9.48 8.83 15.84
CA LEU A 18 10.48 7.80 15.54
C LEU A 18 11.65 7.77 16.52
N ASP A 19 12.05 8.93 17.06
CA ASP A 19 13.12 9.03 18.06
C ASP A 19 12.74 8.43 19.42
N LYS A 20 11.43 8.31 19.70
CA LYS A 20 10.91 7.69 20.93
C LYS A 20 10.83 6.16 20.84
N ILE A 21 10.99 5.59 19.65
CA ILE A 21 10.96 4.14 19.45
C ILE A 21 12.24 3.56 20.03
N ASP A 22 12.08 2.66 20.99
CA ASP A 22 13.21 1.96 21.58
C ASP A 22 13.88 1.04 20.55
N ARG A 23 15.16 1.29 20.28
CA ARG A 23 16.01 0.50 19.38
C ARG A 23 17.01 -0.38 20.13
N SER A 24 16.94 -0.42 21.46
CA SER A 24 17.88 -1.13 22.33
C SER A 24 17.97 -2.64 22.04
N ARG A 25 16.90 -3.23 21.50
CA ARG A 25 16.81 -4.66 21.15
C ARG A 25 17.68 -5.09 19.96
N GLY A 26 18.29 -4.15 19.23
CA GLY A 26 19.13 -4.49 18.06
C GLY A 26 18.32 -5.02 16.86
N GLN A 27 17.00 -4.77 16.84
CA GLN A 27 16.10 -5.21 15.79
C GLN A 27 16.24 -4.37 14.52
N LEU A 28 16.01 -5.02 13.38
CA LEU A 28 15.83 -4.33 12.10
C LEU A 28 14.39 -3.81 12.02
N LEU A 29 14.25 -2.50 11.82
CA LEU A 29 12.96 -1.85 11.69
C LEU A 29 12.57 -1.69 10.22
N PHE A 30 11.31 -1.99 9.94
CA PHE A 30 10.66 -1.69 8.68
C PHE A 30 9.34 -0.97 8.93
N TYR A 31 8.83 -0.33 7.89
CA TYR A 31 7.71 0.58 7.96
C TYR A 31 6.71 0.25 6.86
N ARG A 32 5.42 0.38 7.15
CA ARG A 32 4.36 0.33 6.14
C ARG A 32 3.40 1.50 6.29
N GLY A 33 3.18 2.22 5.19
CA GLY A 33 2.18 3.28 5.12
C GLY A 33 0.82 2.72 4.73
N HIS A 34 -0.19 2.98 5.56
CA HIS A 34 -1.60 2.76 5.24
C HIS A 34 -2.27 4.12 5.06
N SER A 35 -2.89 4.33 3.90
CA SER A 35 -3.56 5.60 3.61
C SER A 35 -4.87 5.78 4.34
N LYS A 36 -5.42 4.71 4.92
CA LYS A 36 -6.62 4.68 5.74
C LYS A 36 -6.34 3.81 6.97
N SER A 37 -6.62 4.30 8.17
CA SER A 37 -6.40 3.54 9.42
C SER A 37 -7.26 2.27 9.51
N SER A 38 -8.35 2.19 8.75
CA SER A 38 -9.20 1.01 8.57
C SER A 38 -8.54 -0.13 7.79
N PHE A 39 -7.38 0.10 7.16
CA PHE A 39 -6.70 -0.93 6.40
C PHE A 39 -6.10 -2.02 7.30
N ARG A 40 -6.36 -3.28 6.90
CA ARG A 40 -5.76 -4.44 7.55
C ARG A 40 -4.32 -4.65 7.06
N LEU A 41 -3.47 -5.13 7.96
CA LEU A 41 -2.10 -5.55 7.63
C LEU A 41 -2.11 -6.92 6.96
N GLU A 42 -2.76 -6.97 5.80
CA GLU A 42 -3.08 -8.20 5.08
C GLU A 42 -2.69 -8.03 3.59
N PRO A 43 -2.05 -9.05 2.97
CA PRO A 43 -1.72 -9.06 1.55
C PRO A 43 -2.94 -8.88 0.66
N SER A 44 -2.73 -8.38 -0.55
CA SER A 44 -3.82 -8.09 -1.49
C SER A 44 -4.62 -9.33 -1.84
N VAL A 45 -3.99 -10.50 -2.00
CA VAL A 45 -4.68 -11.75 -2.40
C VAL A 45 -5.79 -12.18 -1.44
N TYR A 46 -5.66 -11.90 -0.14
CA TYR A 46 -6.64 -12.29 0.88
C TYR A 46 -7.81 -11.31 1.02
N ARG A 47 -7.75 -10.14 0.39
CA ARG A 47 -8.79 -9.10 0.49
C ARG A 47 -10.04 -9.42 -0.33
N ASN A 48 -9.94 -10.37 -1.24
CA ASN A 48 -11.06 -10.85 -2.06
C ASN A 48 -11.03 -12.38 -2.10
N SER A 49 -12.14 -13.01 -1.72
CA SER A 49 -12.25 -14.48 -1.69
C SER A 49 -12.01 -15.12 -3.07
N GLY A 50 -12.39 -14.44 -4.15
CA GLY A 50 -12.13 -14.87 -5.52
C GLY A 50 -10.65 -14.82 -5.89
N TRP A 51 -9.87 -13.86 -5.37
CA TRP A 51 -8.42 -13.79 -5.63
C TRP A 51 -7.68 -14.92 -4.95
N ILE A 52 -7.88 -15.15 -3.65
CA ILE A 52 -7.23 -16.27 -2.95
C ILE A 52 -7.71 -17.63 -3.47
N ALA A 53 -8.98 -17.75 -3.85
CA ALA A 53 -9.51 -18.97 -4.45
C ALA A 53 -8.98 -19.29 -5.85
N ASN A 54 -8.35 -18.31 -6.52
CA ASN A 54 -7.80 -18.48 -7.86
C ASN A 54 -6.31 -18.12 -7.93
N GLU A 55 -5.59 -18.00 -6.81
CA GLU A 55 -4.19 -17.55 -6.77
C GLU A 55 -3.30 -18.34 -7.73
N ALA A 56 -3.40 -19.68 -7.69
CA ALA A 56 -2.61 -20.55 -8.57
C ALA A 56 -2.99 -20.42 -10.05
N ILE A 57 -4.26 -20.11 -10.35
CA ILE A 57 -4.75 -19.91 -11.72
C ILE A 57 -4.28 -18.55 -12.24
N MET A 58 -4.44 -17.48 -11.46
CA MET A 58 -3.96 -16.14 -11.81
C MET A 58 -2.46 -16.12 -12.07
N LEU A 59 -1.68 -16.84 -11.24
CA LEU A 59 -0.24 -17.02 -11.41
C LEU A 59 0.07 -17.64 -12.79
N LYS A 60 -0.61 -18.75 -13.13
CA LYS A 60 -0.42 -19.44 -14.42
C LYS A 60 -0.86 -18.60 -15.62
N GLU A 61 -2.01 -17.93 -15.52
CA GLU A 61 -2.55 -17.07 -16.58
C GLU A 61 -1.60 -15.92 -16.92
N LEU A 62 -1.00 -15.28 -15.92
CA LEU A 62 -0.07 -14.18 -16.18
C LEU A 62 1.22 -14.69 -16.85
N ILE A 63 1.78 -15.81 -16.37
CA ILE A 63 2.97 -16.42 -17.00
C ILE A 63 2.66 -16.83 -18.45
N LEU A 64 1.48 -17.43 -18.69
CA LEU A 64 1.05 -17.86 -20.02
C LEU A 64 0.92 -16.67 -21.00
N ARG A 65 0.37 -15.55 -20.54
CA ARG A 65 0.11 -14.37 -21.38
C ARG A 65 1.34 -13.48 -21.58
N CYS A 66 2.27 -13.51 -20.64
CA CYS A 66 3.46 -12.65 -20.64
C CYS A 66 4.76 -13.49 -20.53
N PRO A 67 5.00 -14.50 -21.38
CA PRO A 67 6.09 -15.46 -21.17
C PRO A 67 7.48 -14.82 -21.18
N ASN A 68 7.67 -13.77 -21.99
CA ASN A 68 8.94 -13.04 -22.07
C ASN A 68 9.28 -12.34 -20.74
N ASP A 69 8.26 -11.87 -20.01
CA ASP A 69 8.43 -11.26 -18.70
C ASP A 69 8.78 -12.27 -17.61
N PHE A 70 8.44 -13.53 -17.79
CA PHE A 70 8.75 -14.60 -16.84
C PHE A 70 9.79 -15.58 -17.41
N SER A 71 10.60 -15.11 -18.36
CA SER A 71 11.70 -15.88 -18.93
C SER A 71 12.89 -15.98 -17.96
N GLY A 72 13.64 -17.08 -18.07
CA GLY A 72 14.75 -17.41 -17.16
C GLY A 72 14.34 -18.23 -15.94
N ASP A 73 15.33 -18.63 -15.14
CA ASP A 73 15.15 -19.50 -13.97
C ASP A 73 14.68 -18.68 -12.74
N LEU A 74 13.56 -17.97 -12.87
CA LEU A 74 12.98 -17.20 -11.76
C LEU A 74 12.37 -18.13 -10.72
N SER A 75 12.74 -17.94 -9.47
CA SER A 75 12.05 -18.58 -8.33
C SER A 75 10.61 -18.08 -8.22
N THR A 76 9.73 -18.89 -7.59
CA THR A 76 8.34 -18.49 -7.35
C THR A 76 8.24 -17.20 -6.52
N PHE A 77 9.19 -16.93 -5.61
CA PHE A 77 9.24 -15.66 -4.89
C PHE A 77 9.46 -14.47 -5.84
N GLN A 78 10.43 -14.56 -6.76
CA GLN A 78 10.69 -13.51 -7.76
C GLN A 78 9.49 -13.31 -8.70
N ILE A 79 8.83 -14.40 -9.09
CA ILE A 79 7.57 -14.35 -9.86
C ILE A 79 6.51 -13.55 -9.10
N LEU A 80 6.31 -13.82 -7.80
CA LEU A 80 5.35 -13.09 -6.96
C LEU A 80 5.72 -11.61 -6.81
N VAL A 81 7.00 -11.28 -6.66
CA VAL A 81 7.48 -9.89 -6.61
C VAL A 81 7.17 -9.17 -7.93
N LYS A 82 7.44 -9.82 -9.07
CA LYS A 82 7.11 -9.26 -10.39
C LYS A 82 5.60 -9.11 -10.60
N MET A 83 4.80 -10.07 -10.15
CA MET A 83 3.33 -9.99 -10.16
C MET A 83 2.80 -8.80 -9.38
N GLN A 84 3.31 -8.58 -8.17
CA GLN A 84 2.90 -7.46 -7.33
C GLN A 84 3.32 -6.11 -7.92
N HIS A 85 4.47 -6.05 -8.58
CA HIS A 85 4.89 -4.85 -9.32
C HIS A 85 3.84 -4.43 -10.37
N TYR A 86 3.30 -5.39 -11.12
CA TYR A 86 2.19 -5.19 -12.07
C TYR A 86 0.79 -5.25 -11.43
N SER A 87 0.70 -5.09 -10.10
CA SER A 87 -0.55 -5.00 -9.35
C SER A 87 -1.43 -6.26 -9.36
N LEU A 88 -0.90 -7.42 -9.76
CA LEU A 88 -1.61 -8.69 -9.56
C LEU A 88 -1.64 -9.02 -8.05
N PRO A 89 -2.79 -9.39 -7.47
CA PRO A 89 -2.86 -9.72 -6.04
C PRO A 89 -1.96 -10.91 -5.66
N THR A 90 -1.15 -10.74 -4.62
CA THR A 90 -0.22 -11.78 -4.12
C THR A 90 -0.28 -11.89 -2.60
N ARG A 91 0.36 -12.93 -2.08
CA ARG A 91 0.60 -13.19 -0.64
C ARG A 91 1.71 -12.33 -0.02
N LEU A 92 2.26 -11.41 -0.79
CA LEU A 92 3.30 -10.49 -0.35
C LEU A 92 2.67 -9.18 0.13
N LEU A 93 3.30 -8.56 1.11
CA LEU A 93 2.92 -7.25 1.63
C LEU A 93 4.16 -6.36 1.69
N ASP A 94 4.15 -5.25 0.95
CA ASP A 94 5.27 -4.30 0.90
C ASP A 94 5.59 -3.69 2.28
N ILE A 95 6.86 -3.65 2.62
CA ILE A 95 7.38 -2.88 3.73
C ILE A 95 8.63 -2.14 3.23
N THR A 96 9.02 -1.07 3.89
CA THR A 96 10.20 -0.28 3.51
C THR A 96 11.09 -0.07 4.73
N SER A 97 12.41 -0.08 4.53
CA SER A 97 13.33 0.34 5.59
C SER A 97 13.40 1.87 5.75
N ASN A 98 12.78 2.62 4.83
CA ASN A 98 12.74 4.07 4.83
C ASN A 98 11.42 4.61 5.43
N PRO A 99 11.44 5.21 6.62
CA PRO A 99 10.23 5.65 7.29
C PRO A 99 9.51 6.79 6.55
N LEU A 100 10.23 7.62 5.78
CA LEU A 100 9.62 8.70 5.00
C LEU A 100 8.88 8.19 3.76
N VAL A 101 9.33 7.06 3.19
CA VAL A 101 8.60 6.35 2.12
C VAL A 101 7.30 5.77 2.66
N ALA A 102 7.31 5.19 3.86
CA ALA A 102 6.07 4.76 4.51
C ALA A 102 5.14 5.94 4.84
N LEU A 103 5.68 7.06 5.32
CA LEU A 103 4.90 8.28 5.54
C LEU A 103 4.26 8.78 4.24
N TYR A 104 4.99 8.76 3.12
CA TYR A 104 4.44 9.06 1.80
C TYR A 104 3.21 8.20 1.49
N PHE A 105 3.33 6.88 1.61
CA PHE A 105 2.23 5.95 1.34
C PHE A 105 1.03 6.11 2.29
N SER A 106 1.27 6.52 3.54
CA SER A 106 0.20 6.84 4.49
C SER A 106 -0.58 8.11 4.12
N CYS A 107 0.02 8.98 3.29
CA CYS A 107 -0.59 10.23 2.84
C CYS A 107 -1.18 10.12 1.44
N THR A 108 -0.75 9.18 0.59
CA THR A 108 -1.29 9.03 -0.77
C THR A 108 -2.68 8.40 -0.78
N THR A 109 -3.65 9.04 -1.43
CA THR A 109 -4.99 8.46 -1.69
C THR A 109 -5.46 8.82 -3.09
N HIS A 110 -6.17 7.89 -3.75
CA HIS A 110 -6.78 8.10 -5.06
C HIS A 110 -8.22 8.64 -4.98
N GLU A 111 -8.79 8.73 -3.78
CA GLU A 111 -10.18 9.11 -3.58
C GLU A 111 -10.30 10.44 -2.83
N LYS A 112 -10.43 10.37 -1.50
CA LYS A 112 -10.63 11.49 -0.59
C LYS A 112 -9.76 11.31 0.64
N TYR A 113 -9.41 12.42 1.27
CA TYR A 113 -8.74 12.49 2.57
C TYR A 113 -9.78 12.45 3.70
N ASP A 114 -10.61 11.42 3.70
CA ASP A 114 -11.74 11.26 4.62
C ASP A 114 -11.34 10.59 5.94
N GLU A 115 -10.30 9.77 5.91
CA GLU A 115 -9.76 9.03 7.04
C GLU A 115 -8.30 9.40 7.36
N ASP A 116 -7.92 9.22 8.62
CA ASP A 116 -6.51 9.26 9.04
C ASP A 116 -5.73 8.12 8.37
N GLY A 117 -4.41 8.27 8.28
CA GLY A 117 -3.52 7.23 7.79
C GLY A 117 -2.68 6.68 8.93
N ASP A 118 -2.00 5.56 8.73
CA ASP A 118 -1.08 5.00 9.72
C ASP A 118 0.28 4.74 9.09
N VAL A 119 1.35 4.97 9.86
CA VAL A 119 2.65 4.36 9.62
C VAL A 119 2.84 3.27 10.66
N ILE A 120 2.86 2.02 10.20
CA ILE A 120 3.05 0.85 11.04
C ILE A 120 4.53 0.52 11.08
N VAL A 121 5.11 0.46 12.28
CA VAL A 121 6.50 0.10 12.53
C VAL A 121 6.54 -1.36 12.92
N VAL A 122 7.29 -2.15 12.16
CA VAL A 122 7.52 -3.57 12.44
C VAL A 122 9.00 -3.84 12.69
N GLY A 123 9.30 -4.65 13.69
CA GLY A 123 10.65 -5.01 14.12
C GLY A 123 10.89 -6.50 13.98
N PHE A 124 12.06 -6.87 13.44
CA PHE A 124 12.50 -8.25 13.31
C PHE A 124 13.93 -8.40 13.82
N ASP A 125 14.21 -9.51 14.48
CA ASP A 125 15.58 -9.87 14.81
C ASP A 125 16.35 -10.20 13.52
N ILE A 126 17.67 -10.00 13.51
CA ILE A 126 18.50 -10.13 12.29
C ILE A 126 18.39 -11.53 11.69
N ASP A 127 18.30 -12.57 12.51
CA ASP A 127 18.17 -13.97 12.12
C ASP A 127 16.76 -14.35 11.60
N GLN A 128 15.74 -13.55 11.94
CA GLN A 128 14.38 -13.70 11.45
C GLN A 128 14.21 -13.13 10.04
N VAL A 129 15.02 -12.14 9.64
CA VAL A 129 15.01 -11.58 8.29
C VAL A 129 15.66 -12.55 7.31
N LYS A 130 14.90 -12.97 6.29
CA LYS A 130 15.35 -13.90 5.25
C LYS A 130 15.74 -13.17 3.98
N TYR A 131 16.61 -13.78 3.19
CA TYR A 131 16.94 -13.34 1.84
C TYR A 131 16.12 -14.14 0.83
N PHE A 132 16.01 -13.60 -0.39
CA PHE A 132 15.21 -14.16 -1.49
C PHE A 132 15.50 -15.64 -1.80
N ASP A 133 16.72 -16.11 -1.51
CA ASP A 133 17.21 -17.47 -1.76
C ASP A 133 17.09 -18.40 -0.55
N SER A 134 16.42 -18.00 0.53
CA SER A 134 16.20 -18.85 1.71
C SER A 134 15.24 -20.01 1.43
N ASP A 135 15.47 -21.17 2.05
CA ASP A 135 14.61 -22.35 1.91
C ASP A 135 13.17 -22.10 2.38
N THR A 136 13.01 -21.43 3.53
CA THR A 136 11.70 -21.00 4.04
C THR A 136 10.95 -20.11 3.03
N VAL A 137 11.65 -19.22 2.32
CA VAL A 137 11.05 -18.33 1.31
C VAL A 137 10.52 -19.15 0.13
N SER A 138 11.30 -20.11 -0.37
CA SER A 138 10.87 -21.01 -1.43
C SER A 138 9.65 -21.83 -1.01
N VAL A 139 9.64 -22.39 0.19
CA VAL A 139 8.51 -23.16 0.73
C VAL A 139 7.24 -22.31 0.79
N ILE A 140 7.29 -21.15 1.45
CA ILE A 140 6.10 -20.31 1.65
C ILE A 140 5.63 -19.70 0.32
N SER A 141 6.54 -19.35 -0.59
CA SER A 141 6.19 -18.79 -1.90
C SER A 141 5.46 -19.81 -2.78
N ASN A 142 5.86 -21.09 -2.74
CA ASN A 142 5.25 -22.16 -3.53
C ASN A 142 3.84 -22.57 -3.07
N LEU A 143 3.41 -22.16 -1.88
CA LEU A 143 2.00 -22.24 -1.49
C LEU A 143 1.10 -21.46 -2.49
N SER A 144 1.63 -20.46 -3.20
CA SER A 144 0.88 -19.73 -4.23
C SER A 144 0.43 -20.61 -5.39
N ARG A 145 1.21 -21.64 -5.71
CA ARG A 145 0.95 -22.62 -6.77
C ARG A 145 -0.01 -23.74 -6.34
N ARG A 146 -0.29 -23.86 -5.04
CA ARG A 146 -1.22 -24.87 -4.53
C ARG A 146 -2.67 -24.55 -4.86
N PRO A 147 -3.51 -25.55 -5.12
CA PRO A 147 -4.94 -25.31 -5.29
C PRO A 147 -5.57 -24.82 -3.98
N THR A 148 -6.76 -24.24 -4.08
CA THR A 148 -7.46 -23.56 -2.97
C THR A 148 -7.88 -24.49 -1.84
N ASP A 149 -8.06 -25.77 -2.15
CA ASP A 149 -8.38 -26.84 -1.22
C ASP A 149 -7.16 -27.34 -0.42
N PHE A 150 -5.96 -26.80 -0.67
CA PHE A 150 -4.76 -27.12 0.11
C PHE A 150 -4.95 -26.81 1.60
N LYS A 151 -4.58 -27.79 2.43
CA LYS A 151 -4.57 -27.69 3.90
C LYS A 151 -3.26 -28.21 4.44
N ILE A 152 -2.78 -27.60 5.52
CA ILE A 152 -1.65 -28.11 6.30
C ILE A 152 -2.09 -29.41 6.98
N PRO A 153 -1.47 -30.56 6.65
CA PRO A 153 -1.85 -31.82 7.26
C PRO A 153 -1.60 -31.82 8.78
N SER A 154 -2.58 -32.32 9.53
CA SER A 154 -2.46 -32.51 10.97
C SER A 154 -1.79 -33.85 11.25
N VAL A 155 -0.52 -33.82 11.65
CA VAL A 155 0.23 -35.02 12.04
C VAL A 155 0.55 -34.95 13.53
N GLY A 156 -0.16 -35.76 14.33
CA GLY A 156 0.00 -35.87 15.79
C GLY A 156 -0.59 -34.72 16.61
N THR A 157 -0.50 -34.84 17.95
CA THR A 157 -0.98 -33.85 18.92
C THR A 157 -0.12 -32.59 18.89
N ILE A 158 -0.77 -31.42 18.91
CA ILE A 158 -0.13 -30.10 18.94
C ILE A 158 0.50 -29.91 20.33
N GLY A 159 1.81 -30.17 20.45
CA GLY A 159 2.60 -29.98 21.66
C GLY A 159 4.08 -29.83 21.29
N ALA A 160 4.79 -28.91 21.96
CA ALA A 160 6.05 -28.32 21.52
C ALA A 160 7.18 -29.32 21.20
N ILE A 161 7.94 -28.98 20.14
CA ILE A 161 9.02 -29.72 19.46
C ILE A 161 8.53 -30.94 18.68
N GLU A 162 8.43 -30.77 17.35
CA GLU A 162 8.16 -31.90 16.45
C GLU A 162 9.30 -32.92 16.55
N THR A 163 8.97 -34.14 16.95
CA THR A 163 9.91 -35.25 16.90
C THR A 163 10.31 -35.54 15.46
N ASN A 164 11.52 -36.08 15.24
CA ASN A 164 11.97 -36.52 13.90
C ASN A 164 10.96 -37.44 13.20
N LYS A 165 10.20 -38.24 13.96
CA LYS A 165 9.13 -39.09 13.45
C LYS A 165 7.95 -38.27 12.92
N GLN A 166 7.51 -37.24 13.64
CA GLN A 166 6.43 -36.34 13.20
C GLN A 166 6.84 -35.57 11.94
N ILE A 167 8.08 -35.07 11.87
CA ILE A 167 8.59 -34.37 10.68
C ILE A 167 8.56 -35.29 9.46
N ARG A 168 8.99 -36.56 9.60
CA ARG A 168 8.94 -37.53 8.50
C ARG A 168 7.50 -37.81 8.05
N LEU A 169 6.62 -38.17 8.99
CA LEU A 169 5.21 -38.43 8.70
C LEU A 169 4.52 -37.23 8.03
N PHE A 170 4.86 -36.01 8.44
CA PHE A 170 4.37 -34.78 7.82
C PHE A 170 4.83 -34.66 6.37
N ASN A 171 6.11 -34.92 6.08
CA ASN A 171 6.67 -34.84 4.73
C ASN A 171 6.22 -35.97 3.80
N GLU A 172 5.74 -37.10 4.34
CA GLU A 172 5.16 -38.23 3.60
C GLU A 172 3.68 -38.02 3.24
N THR A 173 3.05 -36.93 3.69
CA THR A 173 1.67 -36.62 3.30
C THR A 173 1.60 -36.12 1.86
N TYR A 174 0.56 -36.51 1.13
CA TYR A 174 0.35 -36.13 -0.27
C TYR A 174 0.46 -34.61 -0.52
N GLU A 175 -0.16 -33.79 0.35
CA GLU A 175 -0.13 -32.33 0.21
C GLU A 175 1.30 -31.76 0.29
N ILE A 176 2.13 -32.30 1.18
CA ILE A 176 3.49 -31.83 1.40
C ILE A 176 4.45 -32.39 0.36
N GLU A 177 4.30 -33.64 -0.08
CA GLU A 177 5.06 -34.17 -1.21
C GLU A 177 4.82 -33.36 -2.48
N ARG A 178 3.56 -33.00 -2.75
CA ARG A 178 3.21 -32.17 -3.89
C ARG A 178 3.81 -30.76 -3.76
N LEU A 179 3.78 -30.15 -2.58
CA LEU A 179 4.42 -28.85 -2.33
C LEU A 179 5.95 -28.94 -2.51
N LEU A 180 6.57 -30.02 -2.01
CA LEU A 180 7.99 -30.29 -2.18
C LEU A 180 8.38 -30.40 -3.66
N HIS A 181 7.51 -30.99 -4.49
CA HIS A 181 7.73 -31.02 -5.94
C HIS A 181 7.84 -29.61 -6.53
N ASP A 182 6.90 -28.72 -6.22
CA ASP A 182 6.95 -27.32 -6.68
C ASP A 182 8.21 -26.60 -6.15
N VAL A 183 8.55 -26.79 -4.86
CA VAL A 183 9.77 -26.21 -4.28
C VAL A 183 11.03 -26.71 -4.98
N ARG A 184 11.06 -27.97 -5.42
CA ARG A 184 12.19 -28.53 -6.18
C ARG A 184 12.27 -28.05 -7.62
N GLN A 185 11.17 -27.57 -8.20
CA GLN A 185 11.22 -26.87 -9.49
C GLN A 185 11.98 -25.54 -9.34
N ASP A 186 11.76 -24.82 -8.23
CA ASP A 186 12.52 -23.60 -7.92
C ASP A 186 13.97 -23.90 -7.47
N LYS A 187 14.16 -24.98 -6.69
CA LYS A 187 15.44 -25.37 -6.08
C LYS A 187 15.67 -26.88 -6.20
N PRO A 188 16.34 -27.36 -7.26
CA PRO A 188 16.52 -28.80 -7.50
C PRO A 188 17.19 -29.56 -6.34
N HIS A 189 18.06 -28.89 -5.58
CA HIS A 189 18.79 -29.49 -4.45
C HIS A 189 18.07 -29.38 -3.10
N PHE A 190 16.82 -28.93 -3.07
CA PHE A 190 16.06 -28.80 -1.83
C PHE A 190 15.89 -30.16 -1.13
N LYS A 191 16.34 -30.22 0.13
CA LYS A 191 16.21 -31.43 0.96
C LYS A 191 14.72 -31.73 1.19
N PRO A 192 14.28 -33.00 1.15
CA PRO A 192 12.87 -33.38 1.30
C PRO A 192 12.38 -33.25 2.76
N ILE A 193 12.63 -32.10 3.39
CA ILE A 193 12.33 -31.81 4.79
C ILE A 193 11.76 -30.40 4.87
N ILE A 194 10.45 -30.31 4.80
CA ILE A 194 9.67 -29.12 5.10
C ILE A 194 9.25 -29.17 6.57
N GLN A 195 9.54 -28.11 7.31
CA GLN A 195 9.07 -27.96 8.69
C GLN A 195 7.67 -27.37 8.69
N ARG A 196 6.72 -28.02 9.38
CA ARG A 196 5.34 -27.56 9.45
C ARG A 196 5.22 -26.12 9.96
N GLY A 197 6.02 -25.79 10.97
CA GLY A 197 6.07 -24.45 11.57
C GLY A 197 6.45 -23.34 10.61
N HIS A 198 7.06 -23.63 9.44
CA HIS A 198 7.33 -22.61 8.43
C HIS A 198 6.06 -22.20 7.66
N LEU A 199 5.13 -23.13 7.42
CA LEU A 199 3.95 -22.87 6.59
C LEU A 199 2.97 -21.89 7.24
N GLY A 200 2.94 -21.83 8.57
CA GLY A 200 2.07 -20.94 9.35
C GLY A 200 2.70 -19.62 9.78
N LYS A 201 3.87 -19.25 9.25
CA LYS A 201 4.58 -18.02 9.63
C LYS A 201 4.41 -16.90 8.61
N VAL A 202 4.52 -15.68 9.10
CA VAL A 202 4.82 -14.50 8.27
C VAL A 202 6.31 -14.23 8.39
N ILE A 203 7.02 -14.15 7.27
CA ILE A 203 8.46 -13.90 7.28
C ILE A 203 8.79 -12.59 6.58
N CYS A 204 9.77 -11.85 7.12
CA CYS A 204 10.35 -10.69 6.47
C CYS A 204 11.41 -11.14 5.46
N VAL A 205 11.28 -10.71 4.21
CA VAL A 205 12.14 -11.12 3.10
C VAL A 205 12.74 -9.90 2.42
N LYS A 206 14.07 -9.87 2.33
CA LYS A 206 14.80 -8.93 1.48
C LYS A 206 14.85 -9.47 0.04
N PRO A 207 14.21 -8.80 -0.92
CA PRO A 207 14.21 -9.23 -2.31
C PRO A 207 15.58 -8.99 -2.96
N MET A 208 15.76 -9.57 -4.15
CA MET A 208 16.83 -9.15 -5.04
C MET A 208 16.58 -7.71 -5.50
N LEU A 209 17.63 -6.89 -5.59
CA LEU A 209 17.54 -5.49 -5.99
C LEU A 209 17.66 -5.36 -7.52
N ASP A 210 16.85 -6.12 -8.25
CA ASP A 210 16.80 -6.16 -9.71
C ASP A 210 15.70 -5.25 -10.31
N ASN A 211 14.78 -4.77 -9.46
CA ASN A 211 13.71 -3.86 -9.85
C ASN A 211 13.99 -2.43 -9.34
N PRO A 212 14.08 -1.42 -10.23
CA PRO A 212 14.30 -0.03 -9.85
C PRO A 212 13.30 0.52 -8.83
N ARG A 213 12.03 0.08 -8.86
CA ARG A 213 11.02 0.48 -7.88
C ARG A 213 11.34 0.00 -6.48
N ILE A 214 11.79 -1.26 -6.34
CA ILE A 214 12.17 -1.84 -5.05
C ILE A 214 13.38 -1.08 -4.49
N ILE A 215 14.36 -0.77 -5.34
CA ILE A 215 15.55 0.00 -4.96
C ILE A 215 15.14 1.40 -4.47
N ARG A 216 14.31 2.12 -5.22
CA ARG A 216 13.88 3.49 -4.86
C ARG A 216 13.06 3.56 -3.58
N GLN A 217 12.37 2.49 -3.24
CA GLN A 217 11.52 2.41 -2.06
C GLN A 217 12.23 1.81 -0.85
N ASP A 218 13.51 1.43 -0.98
CA ASP A 218 14.23 0.62 0.02
C ASP A 218 13.38 -0.57 0.50
N GLY A 219 12.76 -1.26 -0.48
CA GLY A 219 11.65 -2.17 -0.30
C GLY A 219 12.07 -3.55 0.21
N ALA A 220 11.26 -4.09 1.12
CA ALA A 220 11.26 -5.48 1.54
C ALA A 220 9.82 -6.00 1.55
N PHE A 221 9.63 -7.29 1.80
CA PHE A 221 8.30 -7.90 1.79
C PHE A 221 8.05 -8.70 3.05
N LEU A 222 6.83 -8.62 3.58
CA LEU A 222 6.29 -9.68 4.42
C LEU A 222 5.66 -10.73 3.50
N LEU A 223 6.17 -11.95 3.57
CA LEU A 223 5.63 -13.10 2.84
C LEU A 223 4.77 -13.93 3.80
N PHE A 224 3.49 -14.05 3.47
CA PHE A 224 2.51 -14.71 4.32
C PHE A 224 2.39 -16.20 3.98
N GLY A 225 2.57 -17.03 5.00
CA GLY A 225 2.10 -18.40 5.03
C GLY A 225 0.58 -18.51 5.19
N VAL A 226 0.12 -19.68 5.60
CA VAL A 226 -1.31 -20.02 5.72
C VAL A 226 -1.62 -20.54 7.12
N ASP A 227 -2.78 -20.19 7.65
CA ASP A 227 -3.26 -20.67 8.95
C ASP A 227 -4.21 -21.87 8.77
N GLY A 228 -3.61 -23.07 8.72
CA GLY A 228 -4.31 -24.33 8.53
C GLY A 228 -4.81 -24.55 7.09
N ASP A 229 -5.63 -23.65 6.58
CA ASP A 229 -6.19 -23.69 5.22
C ASP A 229 -5.55 -22.60 4.35
N LYS A 230 -5.38 -22.85 3.04
CA LYS A 230 -4.81 -21.86 2.11
C LYS A 230 -5.53 -20.51 2.10
N THR A 231 -6.84 -20.50 2.34
CA THR A 231 -7.67 -19.31 2.29
C THR A 231 -7.48 -18.37 3.49
N LYS A 232 -6.82 -18.84 4.56
CA LYS A 232 -6.57 -18.07 5.77
C LYS A 232 -5.10 -17.66 5.80
N PRO A 233 -4.78 -16.36 5.85
CA PRO A 233 -3.40 -15.92 5.97
C PRO A 233 -2.83 -16.28 7.35
N ALA A 234 -1.54 -16.60 7.40
CA ALA A 234 -0.80 -16.59 8.66
C ALA A 234 -0.89 -15.21 9.32
N GLN A 235 -0.87 -15.18 10.66
CA GLN A 235 -0.89 -13.93 11.43
C GLN A 235 0.53 -13.44 11.66
N LEU A 236 0.75 -12.13 11.54
CA LEU A 236 1.99 -11.52 11.99
C LEU A 236 2.00 -11.53 13.53
N GLU A 237 3.12 -11.92 14.13
CA GLU A 237 3.25 -11.94 15.58
C GLU A 237 3.06 -10.52 16.15
N GLU A 238 2.25 -10.38 17.20
CA GLU A 238 1.97 -9.07 17.81
C GLU A 238 3.25 -8.39 18.32
N SER A 239 4.22 -9.18 18.79
CA SER A 239 5.55 -8.71 19.22
C SER A 239 6.38 -8.10 18.09
N SER A 240 6.07 -8.42 16.82
CA SER A 240 6.73 -7.79 15.67
C SER A 240 6.19 -6.39 15.39
N ILE A 241 5.01 -6.02 15.90
CA ILE A 241 4.45 -4.66 15.73
C ILE A 241 4.95 -3.80 16.88
N ILE A 242 5.86 -2.87 16.57
CA ILE A 242 6.50 -2.01 17.58
C ILE A 242 5.64 -0.79 17.90
N GLU A 243 5.12 -0.12 16.87
CA GLU A 243 4.27 1.07 17.05
C GLU A 243 3.36 1.25 15.83
N ARG A 244 2.20 1.89 16.05
CA ARG A 244 1.34 2.43 14.99
C ARG A 244 1.23 3.95 15.16
N ILE A 245 1.83 4.68 14.22
CA ILE A 245 1.85 6.14 14.26
C ILE A 245 0.71 6.68 13.39
N LYS A 246 -0.31 7.28 14.02
CA LYS A 246 -1.45 7.88 13.32
C LYS A 246 -1.09 9.21 12.66
N VAL A 247 -1.44 9.33 11.38
CA VAL A 247 -1.22 10.48 10.51
C VAL A 247 -2.53 11.22 10.30
N ASN A 248 -2.55 12.50 10.67
CA ASN A 248 -3.75 13.33 10.61
C ASN A 248 -4.21 13.55 9.16
N LYS A 249 -5.45 13.15 8.85
CA LYS A 249 -6.07 13.30 7.54
C LYS A 249 -6.03 14.71 6.96
N ALA A 250 -6.21 15.73 7.81
CA ALA A 250 -6.22 17.13 7.38
C ALA A 250 -4.83 17.64 6.96
N LYS A 251 -3.78 16.91 7.34
CA LYS A 251 -2.37 17.29 7.12
C LYS A 251 -1.66 16.49 6.04
N LYS A 252 -2.30 15.45 5.48
CA LYS A 252 -1.70 14.58 4.45
C LYS A 252 -1.16 15.35 3.24
N VAL A 253 -1.90 16.35 2.75
CA VAL A 253 -1.45 17.19 1.61
C VAL A 253 -0.21 18.00 1.96
N GLU A 254 -0.18 18.60 3.16
CA GLU A 254 0.97 19.37 3.64
C GLU A 254 2.21 18.49 3.81
N ILE A 255 2.04 17.29 4.37
CA ILE A 255 3.11 16.30 4.51
C ILE A 255 3.65 15.89 3.13
N LEU A 256 2.79 15.64 2.14
CA LEU A 256 3.22 15.32 0.77
C LEU A 256 4.02 16.45 0.13
N MET A 257 3.67 17.72 0.39
CA MET A 257 4.46 18.86 -0.09
C MET A 257 5.84 18.92 0.57
N GLN A 258 5.91 18.71 1.89
CA GLN A 258 7.18 18.65 2.61
C GLN A 258 8.05 17.48 2.11
N LEU A 259 7.47 16.30 1.88
CA LEU A 259 8.17 15.13 1.34
C LEU A 259 8.69 15.39 -0.07
N LYS A 260 7.89 16.05 -0.92
CA LYS A 260 8.32 16.44 -2.28
C LYS A 260 9.53 17.38 -2.23
N ALA A 261 9.56 18.33 -1.29
CA ALA A 261 10.71 19.22 -1.11
C ALA A 261 11.98 18.47 -0.68
N LEU A 262 11.84 17.33 0.00
CA LEU A 262 12.92 16.41 0.35
C LEU A 262 13.25 15.38 -0.75
N GLY A 263 12.65 15.50 -1.94
CA GLY A 263 12.89 14.58 -3.07
C GLY A 263 12.06 13.30 -3.07
N ILE A 264 11.10 13.16 -2.16
CA ILE A 264 10.19 12.00 -2.08
C ILE A 264 8.88 12.34 -2.78
N SER A 265 8.64 11.72 -3.93
CA SER A 265 7.47 11.98 -4.76
C SER A 265 7.09 10.73 -5.57
N GLN A 266 5.93 10.77 -6.24
CA GLN A 266 5.52 9.66 -7.09
C GLN A 266 6.57 9.33 -8.16
N ALA A 267 7.14 10.35 -8.83
CA ALA A 267 8.11 10.13 -9.90
C ALA A 267 9.46 9.57 -9.40
N THR A 268 9.82 9.82 -8.14
CA THR A 268 11.07 9.29 -7.57
C THR A 268 10.90 7.88 -6.99
N LEU A 269 9.69 7.53 -6.52
CA LEU A 269 9.37 6.21 -5.97
C LEU A 269 8.90 5.20 -7.03
N PHE A 270 8.39 5.69 -8.16
CA PHE A 270 7.87 4.90 -9.28
C PHE A 270 8.59 5.30 -10.57
N PRO A 271 9.76 4.71 -10.85
CA PRO A 271 10.59 5.06 -12.00
C PRO A 271 10.05 4.51 -13.33
N GLU A 272 8.98 3.73 -13.30
CA GLU A 272 8.36 3.14 -14.49
C GLU A 272 7.85 4.24 -15.42
N ILE A 273 8.09 4.07 -16.72
CA ILE A 273 7.82 5.11 -17.72
C ILE A 273 6.36 5.58 -17.71
N GLU A 274 5.41 4.67 -17.44
CA GLU A 274 3.98 4.98 -17.34
C GLU A 274 3.68 5.92 -16.16
N GLN A 275 4.33 5.69 -15.02
CA GLN A 275 4.15 6.50 -13.81
C GLN A 275 4.83 7.86 -13.96
N VAL A 276 6.03 7.88 -14.55
CA VAL A 276 6.74 9.11 -14.89
C VAL A 276 5.94 9.93 -15.90
N ALA A 277 5.42 9.31 -16.97
CA ALA A 277 4.59 9.98 -17.97
C ALA A 277 3.30 10.54 -17.35
N THR A 278 2.65 9.78 -16.46
CA THR A 278 1.47 10.26 -15.70
C THR A 278 1.81 11.47 -14.84
N HIS A 279 2.98 11.48 -14.19
CA HIS A 279 3.45 12.61 -13.39
C HIS A 279 3.76 13.85 -14.25
N ILE A 280 4.45 13.67 -15.38
CA ILE A 280 4.75 14.75 -16.33
C ILE A 280 3.44 15.34 -16.84
N LYS A 281 2.50 14.49 -17.31
CA LYS A 281 1.17 14.91 -17.77
C LYS A 281 0.46 15.77 -16.72
N LYS A 282 0.42 15.32 -15.46
CA LYS A 282 -0.20 16.09 -14.37
C LYS A 282 0.52 17.41 -14.07
N SER A 283 1.84 17.46 -14.22
CA SER A 283 2.65 18.66 -13.94
C SER A 283 2.41 19.75 -14.97
N TYR A 284 2.23 19.39 -16.25
CA TYR A 284 1.98 20.31 -17.36
C TYR A 284 0.50 20.43 -17.75
N GLN A 285 -0.42 19.73 -17.07
CA GLN A 285 -1.86 19.90 -17.25
C GLN A 285 -2.23 21.37 -17.04
N SER A 286 -2.90 21.97 -18.03
CA SER A 286 -3.36 23.33 -17.92
C SER A 286 -4.36 23.47 -16.77
N PRO A 287 -4.45 24.64 -16.12
CA PRO A 287 -5.46 24.88 -15.09
C PRO A 287 -6.88 24.58 -15.58
N GLU A 288 -7.19 24.84 -16.86
CA GLU A 288 -8.51 24.55 -17.45
C GLU A 288 -8.80 23.06 -17.56
N LEU A 289 -7.80 22.22 -17.83
CA LEU A 289 -7.98 20.77 -17.87
C LEU A 289 -8.09 20.16 -16.46
N ARG A 290 -7.31 20.66 -15.50
CA ARG A 290 -7.45 20.30 -14.07
C ARG A 290 -8.84 20.65 -13.53
N LEU A 291 -9.43 21.73 -14.05
CA LEU A 291 -10.78 22.18 -13.73
C LEU A 291 -11.87 21.22 -14.23
N ARG A 292 -11.69 20.63 -15.43
CA ARG A 292 -12.62 19.63 -15.99
C ARG A 292 -12.62 18.30 -15.21
N GLU A 293 -11.52 17.95 -14.55
CA GLU A 293 -11.40 16.74 -13.71
C GLU A 293 -11.96 16.92 -12.27
N LEU A 294 -12.43 18.12 -11.91
CA LEU A 294 -13.04 18.36 -10.59
C LEU A 294 -14.43 17.70 -10.50
N SER A 295 -14.78 17.20 -9.31
CA SER A 295 -16.10 16.61 -9.04
C SER A 295 -17.23 17.53 -9.51
N PHE A 296 -18.34 16.98 -10.00
CA PHE A 296 -19.53 17.70 -10.49
C PHE A 296 -19.93 18.93 -9.65
N ALA A 297 -19.89 18.83 -8.31
CA ALA A 297 -20.21 19.93 -7.39
C ALA A 297 -19.25 21.14 -7.49
N LEU A 298 -17.96 20.91 -7.75
CA LEU A 298 -16.96 21.98 -7.91
C LEU A 298 -17.14 22.71 -9.26
N SER A 299 -17.47 21.97 -10.33
CA SER A 299 -17.80 22.57 -11.63
C SER A 299 -19.05 23.44 -11.54
N GLN A 300 -20.12 22.95 -10.89
CA GLN A 300 -21.36 23.72 -10.70
C GLN A 300 -21.14 25.01 -9.92
N VAL A 301 -20.37 24.95 -8.82
CA VAL A 301 -20.05 26.13 -8.02
C VAL A 301 -19.22 27.13 -8.83
N LEU A 302 -18.24 26.67 -9.59
CA LEU A 302 -17.42 27.54 -10.44
C LEU A 302 -18.23 28.18 -11.57
N ASP A 303 -19.08 27.43 -12.26
CA ASP A 303 -19.90 27.96 -13.35
C ASP A 303 -20.93 28.97 -12.83
N ALA A 304 -21.50 28.74 -11.64
CA ALA A 304 -22.35 29.72 -10.96
C ALA A 304 -21.61 31.01 -10.60
N LEU A 305 -20.30 30.95 -10.34
CA LEU A 305 -19.43 32.11 -10.05
C LEU A 305 -18.86 32.78 -11.31
N LYS A 306 -18.89 32.12 -12.48
CA LYS A 306 -18.61 32.73 -13.79
C LYS A 306 -19.78 33.56 -14.32
N GLN A 307 -21.00 33.14 -14.01
CA GLN A 307 -22.22 33.80 -14.49
C GLN A 307 -22.61 34.99 -13.58
N GLY A 308 -22.12 36.18 -13.93
CA GLY A 308 -22.63 37.46 -13.43
C GLY A 308 -21.89 38.05 -12.22
N THR A 309 -22.58 38.93 -11.50
CA THR A 309 -22.07 39.75 -10.40
C THR A 309 -21.61 38.91 -9.20
N PRO A 310 -20.74 39.45 -8.31
CA PRO A 310 -20.26 38.73 -7.14
C PRO A 310 -21.39 38.18 -6.26
N LYS A 311 -21.34 36.87 -5.93
CA LYS A 311 -22.40 36.14 -5.20
C LYS A 311 -21.94 35.74 -3.80
N SER A 312 -22.87 35.68 -2.84
CA SER A 312 -22.58 35.09 -1.52
C SER A 312 -22.62 33.56 -1.56
N ILE A 313 -22.07 32.90 -0.54
CA ILE A 313 -22.14 31.44 -0.38
C ILE A 313 -23.58 30.95 -0.39
N HIS A 314 -24.50 31.70 0.24
CA HIS A 314 -25.92 31.35 0.31
C HIS A 314 -26.62 31.47 -1.05
N ASP A 315 -26.24 32.44 -1.88
CA ASP A 315 -26.83 32.62 -3.21
C ASP A 315 -26.40 31.48 -4.14
N VAL A 316 -25.13 31.10 -4.11
CA VAL A 316 -24.59 29.97 -4.89
C VAL A 316 -25.18 28.64 -4.42
N ALA A 317 -25.39 28.47 -3.11
CA ALA A 317 -26.05 27.31 -2.52
C ALA A 317 -27.51 27.18 -3.00
N LYS A 318 -28.27 28.29 -2.97
CA LYS A 318 -29.67 28.33 -3.42
C LYS A 318 -29.79 28.08 -4.92
N GLN A 319 -28.88 28.62 -5.73
CA GLN A 319 -28.91 28.48 -7.19
C GLN A 319 -28.63 27.04 -7.66
N ASN A 320 -27.77 26.30 -6.96
CA ASN A 320 -27.35 24.95 -7.38
C ASN A 320 -28.03 23.83 -6.58
N ASN A 321 -28.92 24.16 -5.64
CA ASN A 321 -29.55 23.21 -4.71
C ASN A 321 -28.50 22.40 -3.91
N VAL A 322 -27.45 23.08 -3.45
CA VAL A 322 -26.32 22.49 -2.70
C VAL A 322 -26.24 23.13 -1.31
N SER A 323 -25.79 22.39 -0.29
CA SER A 323 -25.66 22.95 1.06
C SER A 323 -24.64 24.11 1.13
N PRO A 324 -24.87 25.16 1.95
CA PRO A 324 -23.91 26.26 2.13
C PRO A 324 -22.53 25.79 2.62
N MET A 325 -22.48 24.71 3.41
CA MET A 325 -21.21 24.10 3.85
C MET A 325 -20.42 23.53 2.67
N THR A 326 -21.10 22.80 1.77
CA THR A 326 -20.47 22.24 0.56
C THR A 326 -19.95 23.36 -0.35
N VAL A 327 -20.73 24.42 -0.55
CA VAL A 327 -20.31 25.58 -1.34
C VAL A 327 -19.12 26.30 -0.70
N SER A 328 -19.10 26.49 0.61
CA SER A 328 -17.96 27.08 1.33
C SER A 328 -16.69 26.26 1.14
N HIS A 329 -16.78 24.93 1.21
CA HIS A 329 -15.66 24.03 0.99
C HIS A 329 -15.16 24.11 -0.45
N CYS A 330 -16.07 24.12 -1.42
CA CYS A 330 -15.74 24.29 -2.84
C CYS A 330 -15.06 25.63 -3.12
N ILE A 331 -15.57 26.73 -2.56
CA ILE A 331 -15.00 28.06 -2.72
C ILE A 331 -13.62 28.17 -2.07
N SER A 332 -13.41 27.57 -0.89
CA SER A 332 -12.07 27.51 -0.27
C SER A 332 -11.06 26.86 -1.21
N LYS A 333 -11.42 25.71 -1.79
CA LYS A 333 -10.57 25.01 -2.77
C LYS A 333 -10.33 25.83 -4.03
N LEU A 334 -11.37 26.47 -4.58
CA LEU A 334 -11.23 27.33 -5.75
C LEU A 334 -10.35 28.56 -5.47
N ASN A 335 -10.39 29.08 -4.24
CA ASN A 335 -9.57 30.21 -3.80
C ASN A 335 -8.10 29.81 -3.58
N GLU A 336 -7.84 28.64 -2.99
CA GLU A 336 -6.51 28.03 -2.92
C GLU A 336 -5.90 27.80 -4.31
N MET A 337 -6.75 27.43 -5.28
CA MET A 337 -6.36 27.29 -6.68
C MET A 337 -6.20 28.65 -7.40
N GLY A 338 -6.50 29.77 -6.74
CA GLY A 338 -6.39 31.12 -7.29
C GLY A 338 -7.42 31.49 -8.35
N LEU A 339 -8.49 30.68 -8.50
CA LEU A 339 -9.48 30.77 -9.57
C LEU A 339 -10.66 31.70 -9.26
N VAL A 340 -10.91 31.92 -7.97
CA VAL A 340 -11.92 32.87 -7.50
C VAL A 340 -11.24 33.96 -6.68
N GLU A 341 -11.90 35.09 -6.57
CA GLU A 341 -11.47 36.20 -5.71
C GLU A 341 -12.55 36.53 -4.68
N ARG A 342 -12.08 36.95 -3.51
CA ARG A 342 -12.91 37.37 -2.40
C ARG A 342 -13.10 38.88 -2.47
N LEU A 343 -14.35 39.33 -2.53
CA LEU A 343 -14.72 40.74 -2.55
C LEU A 343 -15.50 41.09 -1.27
N GLY A 344 -15.04 42.13 -0.56
CA GLY A 344 -15.65 42.62 0.68
C GLY A 344 -15.15 41.96 1.98
N SER A 345 -15.61 42.49 3.11
CA SER A 345 -15.23 42.05 4.47
C SER A 345 -16.47 41.82 5.36
N GLY A 346 -16.31 41.03 6.44
CA GLY A 346 -17.37 40.75 7.40
C GLY A 346 -18.55 39.95 6.83
N ARG A 347 -19.79 40.41 7.04
CA ARG A 347 -21.02 39.74 6.57
C ARG A 347 -21.31 39.93 5.07
N ASN A 348 -20.57 40.80 4.39
CA ASN A 348 -20.78 41.14 2.97
C ASN A 348 -19.79 40.45 2.03
N VAL A 349 -19.21 39.31 2.44
CA VAL A 349 -18.26 38.57 1.60
C VAL A 349 -18.97 37.98 0.39
N ARG A 350 -18.48 38.34 -0.79
CA ARG A 350 -18.92 37.82 -2.08
C ARG A 350 -17.73 37.23 -2.83
N TRP A 351 -18.02 36.26 -3.69
CA TRP A 351 -17.04 35.55 -4.48
C TRP A 351 -17.36 35.71 -5.97
N GLN A 352 -16.30 35.78 -6.79
CA GLN A 352 -16.40 35.85 -8.24
C GLN A 352 -15.25 35.05 -8.87
N ALA A 353 -15.47 34.46 -10.04
CA ALA A 353 -14.40 33.85 -10.82
C ALA A 353 -13.49 34.93 -11.46
N LYS A 354 -12.17 34.72 -11.47
CA LYS A 354 -11.23 35.67 -12.09
C LYS A 354 -11.36 35.65 -13.62
N HIS A 355 -11.25 36.82 -14.25
CA HIS A 355 -11.60 37.10 -15.66
C HIS A 355 -10.83 36.34 -16.77
N ASN A 356 -9.86 35.47 -16.46
CA ASN A 356 -9.03 34.79 -17.46
C ASN A 356 -9.40 33.32 -17.77
N ILE A 357 -10.56 32.84 -17.33
CA ILE A 357 -11.00 31.47 -17.64
C ILE A 357 -11.71 31.43 -19.00
N LYS A 358 -10.96 31.40 -20.10
CA LYS A 358 -11.56 31.16 -21.44
C LYS A 358 -11.96 29.68 -21.54
N VAL A 359 -13.26 29.43 -21.49
CA VAL A 359 -13.83 28.15 -21.94
C VAL A 359 -13.80 28.17 -23.46
N VAL A 360 -12.90 27.41 -24.07
CA VAL A 360 -12.97 27.13 -25.51
C VAL A 360 -14.04 26.03 -25.70
N PRO A 361 -15.09 26.26 -26.51
CA PRO A 361 -16.05 25.22 -26.88
C PRO A 361 -15.34 24.12 -27.68
N GLU A 362 -15.92 22.92 -27.59
CA GLU A 362 -15.43 21.59 -28.01
C GLU A 362 -14.45 21.50 -29.18
#